data_AF-A0A1H2U762-F1
#
_entry.id   AF-A0A1H2U762-F1
#
_cell.length_a   1.000
_cell.length_b   1.000
_cell.length_c   1.000
_cell.angle_alpha   90.00
_cell.angle_beta   90.00
_cell.angle_gamma   90.00
#
_symmetry.space_group_name_H-M   'P 1'
#
loop_
_entity.id
_entity.type
_entity.pdbx_description
1 polymer ?
#
loop_
_entity_poly.entity_id
_entity_poly.type
_entity_poly.pdbx_seq_one_letter_code
_entity_poly.pdbx_strand_id
1 'polypeptide(L)'
;MRKSFGVLLVSLSLVLPIGCSSIDNEPDPTENQSSDEEPASDEVLSESIDYMQELNRYSIDINMDQTIGPAQEEPVTNELSSHVEVGTDPFVYHESSTLQTTEQEPKEIERYLTAEGFFTYDSAEEEWIKYPDEFTGDLSASSQSIGEPAAVLELIEAYAADFQLDEQESEYVIEARGRSAQMRELVKSTVGFTNEDFDSLIDDMLFAGNLKDTVYTITIDKDSMQTKSIQADFEIAMNNSQSPQTASSTQSLTFAYDEVNKEQTISAPSNVVATAEELNFEDLQEWEEGERFSQIEGQSISELMYPDRQPANWIIEHGSLPTIEQKLGLPPLSEQGSDE
;
A
#
# COMPACT_ATOMS: atom_id res chain seq x y z
N MET A 1 -61.48 -35.53 44.93
CA MET A 1 -61.91 -34.22 45.48
C MET A 1 -61.14 -33.14 44.70
N ARG A 2 -61.79 -32.42 43.76
CA ARG A 2 -62.22 -31.00 43.89
C ARG A 2 -61.01 -30.07 44.13
N LYS A 3 -60.72 -29.07 43.30
CA LYS A 3 -61.64 -28.09 42.67
C LYS A 3 -61.10 -27.52 41.36
N SER A 4 -62.07 -27.22 40.50
CA SER A 4 -62.04 -26.49 39.25
C SER A 4 -62.28 -24.98 39.43
N PHE A 5 -61.81 -24.19 38.46
CA PHE A 5 -62.30 -22.87 37.98
C PHE A 5 -61.76 -22.79 36.53
N GLY A 6 -62.53 -22.77 35.44
CA GLY A 6 -63.70 -21.95 35.09
C GLY A 6 -63.19 -20.59 34.62
N VAL A 7 -63.22 -20.20 33.34
CA VAL A 7 -64.42 -19.65 32.67
C VAL A 7 -64.13 -19.23 31.20
N LEU A 8 -65.07 -19.60 30.30
CA LEU A 8 -65.63 -18.98 29.06
C LEU A 8 -64.74 -18.50 27.88
N LEU A 9 -64.96 -19.03 26.65
CA LEU A 9 -65.88 -18.64 25.54
C LEU A 9 -65.44 -17.35 24.81
N VAL A 10 -65.16 -17.36 23.50
CA VAL A 10 -66.08 -17.14 22.34
C VAL A 10 -65.38 -17.74 21.10
N SER A 11 -65.83 -18.79 20.40
CA SER A 11 -66.96 -18.96 19.45
C SER A 11 -67.03 -17.96 18.27
N LEU A 12 -66.46 -18.32 17.11
CA LEU A 12 -67.15 -18.11 15.83
C LEU A 12 -66.63 -19.08 14.75
N SER A 13 -67.40 -20.14 14.52
CA SER A 13 -67.30 -20.94 13.30
C SER A 13 -68.05 -20.24 12.17
N LEU A 14 -67.41 -20.04 11.03
CA LEU A 14 -68.09 -19.78 9.77
C LEU A 14 -67.61 -20.83 8.76
N VAL A 15 -68.46 -21.83 8.51
CA VAL A 15 -68.32 -22.83 7.44
C VAL A 15 -69.23 -22.40 6.31
N LEU A 16 -68.70 -22.26 5.10
CA LEU A 16 -69.45 -22.20 3.83
C LEU A 16 -68.54 -22.72 2.69
N PRO A 17 -69.12 -23.20 1.56
CA PRO A 17 -69.01 -24.60 1.13
C PRO A 17 -68.12 -24.84 -0.10
N ILE A 18 -67.81 -26.12 -0.34
CA ILE A 18 -67.22 -26.65 -1.57
C ILE A 18 -68.14 -26.32 -2.76
N GLY A 19 -67.58 -25.66 -3.78
CA GLY A 19 -68.18 -25.46 -5.09
C GLY A 19 -67.10 -25.38 -6.16
N CYS A 20 -67.11 -26.33 -7.09
CA CYS A 20 -66.12 -26.60 -8.14
C CYS A 20 -65.74 -25.39 -9.01
N SER A 21 -64.46 -25.26 -9.38
CA SER A 21 -63.95 -25.59 -10.73
C SER A 21 -62.58 -24.93 -10.99
N SER A 22 -61.70 -25.73 -11.63
CA SER A 22 -60.58 -25.30 -12.50
C SER A 22 -59.20 -25.08 -11.87
N ILE A 23 -58.29 -25.95 -12.33
CA ILE A 23 -56.87 -25.70 -12.70
C ILE A 23 -55.80 -25.90 -11.61
N ASP A 24 -54.92 -26.83 -11.99
CA ASP A 24 -53.59 -27.23 -11.51
C ASP A 24 -52.83 -26.29 -10.57
N ASN A 25 -52.37 -26.85 -9.44
CA ASN A 25 -50.96 -27.00 -9.09
C ASN A 25 -50.86 -27.62 -7.68
N GLU A 26 -50.41 -28.88 -7.60
CA GLU A 26 -49.82 -29.41 -6.37
C GLU A 26 -48.54 -28.62 -6.07
N PRO A 27 -48.36 -28.04 -4.88
CA PRO A 27 -47.05 -27.60 -4.45
C PRO A 27 -46.24 -28.83 -4.04
N ASP A 28 -45.24 -29.15 -4.86
CA ASP A 28 -44.14 -30.07 -4.56
C ASP A 28 -43.43 -29.62 -3.27
N PRO A 29 -43.25 -30.48 -2.25
CA PRO A 29 -42.53 -30.09 -1.06
C PRO A 29 -41.02 -30.09 -1.32
N THR A 30 -40.43 -28.91 -1.15
CA THR A 30 -39.05 -28.72 -0.67
C THR A 30 -37.92 -29.19 -1.60
N GLU A 31 -37.60 -28.33 -2.56
CA GLU A 31 -36.20 -28.13 -2.96
C GLU A 31 -35.50 -27.42 -1.79
N ASN A 32 -34.73 -28.19 -1.04
CA ASN A 32 -33.83 -27.69 -0.01
C ASN A 32 -32.70 -26.91 -0.71
N GLN A 33 -32.92 -25.62 -0.95
CA GLN A 33 -31.82 -24.70 -1.25
C GLN A 33 -30.98 -24.59 0.02
N SER A 34 -29.94 -25.43 0.10
CA SER A 34 -28.75 -25.11 0.86
C SER A 34 -28.22 -23.80 0.28
N SER A 35 -28.48 -22.71 0.98
CA SER A 35 -27.80 -21.45 0.76
C SER A 35 -26.40 -21.62 1.34
N ASP A 36 -25.50 -22.23 0.57
CA ASP A 36 -24.08 -21.92 0.71
C ASP A 36 -23.96 -20.47 0.19
N GLU A 37 -24.22 -19.51 1.08
CA GLU A 37 -23.97 -18.09 0.82
C GLU A 37 -22.45 -17.95 0.73
N GLU A 38 -21.94 -17.55 -0.43
CA GLU A 38 -20.54 -17.16 -0.60
C GLU A 38 -20.20 -16.09 0.44
N PRO A 39 -19.05 -16.20 1.14
CA PRO A 39 -18.68 -15.22 2.16
C PRO A 39 -18.53 -13.85 1.52
N ALA A 40 -18.78 -12.80 2.30
CA ALA A 40 -18.57 -11.44 1.82
C ALA A 40 -17.06 -11.11 1.87
N SER A 41 -16.60 -10.21 0.98
CA SER A 41 -15.18 -9.84 0.88
C SER A 41 -14.62 -9.24 2.17
N ASP A 42 -15.45 -8.53 2.95
CA ASP A 42 -15.10 -7.97 4.25
C ASP A 42 -14.87 -9.06 5.31
N GLU A 43 -15.65 -10.13 5.30
CA GLU A 43 -15.45 -11.27 6.21
C GLU A 43 -14.12 -11.97 5.93
N VAL A 44 -13.83 -12.27 4.66
CA VAL A 44 -12.56 -12.92 4.27
C VAL A 44 -11.35 -12.02 4.59
N LEU A 45 -11.44 -10.71 4.34
CA LEU A 45 -10.37 -9.76 4.67
C LEU A 45 -10.14 -9.68 6.18
N SER A 46 -11.21 -9.60 6.98
CA SER A 46 -11.11 -9.52 8.44
C SER A 46 -10.45 -10.77 9.03
N GLU A 47 -10.81 -11.97 8.55
CA GLU A 47 -10.17 -13.21 9.01
C GLU A 47 -8.68 -13.29 8.60
N SER A 48 -8.35 -12.78 7.41
CA SER A 48 -6.95 -12.73 6.97
C SER A 48 -6.13 -11.70 7.75
N ILE A 49 -6.71 -10.54 8.09
CA ILE A 49 -6.08 -9.54 8.97
C ILE A 49 -5.75 -10.16 10.32
N ASP A 50 -6.71 -10.85 10.94
CA ASP A 50 -6.50 -11.53 12.22
C ASP A 50 -5.35 -12.54 12.14
N TYR A 51 -5.31 -13.37 11.09
CA TYR A 51 -4.20 -14.31 10.87
C TYR A 51 -2.85 -13.59 10.70
N MET A 52 -2.82 -12.52 9.92
CA MET A 52 -1.58 -11.78 9.61
C MET A 52 -1.06 -11.02 10.84
N GLN A 53 -1.93 -10.54 11.74
CA GLN A 53 -1.53 -9.90 13.01
C GLN A 53 -0.84 -10.88 13.98
N GLU A 54 -1.10 -12.18 13.86
CA GLU A 54 -0.48 -13.20 14.72
C GLU A 54 0.92 -13.64 14.25
N LEU A 55 1.41 -13.12 13.13
CA LEU A 55 2.70 -13.51 12.58
C LEU A 55 3.85 -12.93 13.40
N ASN A 56 4.71 -13.84 13.88
CA ASN A 56 5.92 -13.46 14.60
C ASN A 56 7.15 -13.43 13.69
N ARG A 57 7.11 -14.22 12.60
CA ARG A 57 8.14 -14.30 11.56
C ARG A 57 7.51 -14.60 10.22
N TYR A 58 8.06 -14.03 9.17
CA TYR A 58 7.66 -14.27 7.78
C TYR A 58 8.74 -13.74 6.83
N SER A 59 8.65 -14.16 5.58
CA SER A 59 9.38 -13.53 4.48
C SER A 59 8.41 -12.87 3.50
N ILE A 60 8.87 -11.81 2.84
CA ILE A 60 8.16 -11.14 1.76
C ILE A 60 9.07 -11.08 0.54
N ASP A 61 8.62 -11.61 -0.59
CA ASP A 61 9.21 -11.31 -1.89
C ASP A 61 8.48 -10.11 -2.49
N ILE A 62 9.20 -9.01 -2.70
CA ILE A 62 8.69 -7.77 -3.28
C ILE A 62 9.24 -7.65 -4.69
N ASN A 63 8.36 -7.57 -5.68
CA ASN A 63 8.75 -7.33 -7.07
C ASN A 63 8.03 -6.10 -7.58
N MET A 64 8.78 -5.19 -8.21
CA MET A 64 8.24 -3.99 -8.82
C MET A 64 8.79 -3.82 -10.22
N ASP A 65 7.89 -3.72 -11.19
CA ASP A 65 8.19 -3.37 -12.57
C ASP A 65 7.60 -2.00 -12.87
N GLN A 66 8.44 -1.03 -13.19
CA GLN A 66 8.03 0.31 -13.57
C GLN A 66 8.55 0.63 -14.97
N THR A 67 7.67 1.15 -15.82
CA THR A 67 8.03 1.71 -17.12
C THR A 67 7.58 3.16 -17.17
N ILE A 68 8.49 4.07 -17.48
CA ILE A 68 8.23 5.51 -17.65
C ILE A 68 8.68 5.91 -19.03
N GLY A 69 7.79 6.54 -19.81
CA GLY A 69 8.23 7.07 -21.10
C GLY A 69 7.21 7.96 -21.80
N PRO A 70 7.66 8.83 -22.71
CA PRO A 70 6.79 9.44 -23.69
C PRO A 70 6.38 8.40 -24.75
N ALA A 71 5.23 8.60 -25.40
CA ALA A 71 4.72 7.65 -26.40
C ALA A 71 5.62 7.45 -27.65
N GLN A 72 6.72 8.20 -27.82
CA GLN A 72 7.56 8.20 -29.03
C GLN A 72 9.09 8.18 -28.79
N GLU A 73 9.56 8.03 -27.54
CA GLU A 73 10.99 7.77 -27.24
C GLU A 73 11.12 6.40 -26.56
N GLU A 74 12.35 5.89 -26.46
CA GLU A 74 12.60 4.63 -25.74
C GLU A 74 12.22 4.83 -24.26
N PRO A 75 11.38 3.96 -23.68
CA PRO A 75 10.97 4.09 -22.30
C PRO A 75 12.11 3.69 -21.36
N VAL A 76 12.16 4.34 -20.20
CA VAL A 76 13.00 3.91 -19.08
C VAL A 76 12.26 2.83 -18.32
N THR A 77 12.92 1.70 -18.05
CA THR A 77 12.37 0.67 -17.16
C THR A 77 13.20 0.54 -15.90
N ASN A 78 12.51 0.34 -14.78
CA ASN A 78 13.06 0.04 -13.47
C ASN A 78 12.44 -1.28 -13.00
N GLU A 79 13.29 -2.21 -12.60
CA GLU A 79 12.89 -3.51 -12.05
C GLU A 79 13.54 -3.65 -10.67
N LEU A 80 12.73 -3.86 -9.64
CA LEU A 80 13.16 -4.18 -8.28
C LEU A 80 12.74 -5.61 -7.98
N SER A 81 13.68 -6.42 -7.51
CA SER A 81 13.40 -7.71 -6.89
C SER A 81 14.03 -7.72 -5.51
N SER A 82 13.22 -7.93 -4.48
CA SER A 82 13.62 -7.85 -3.08
C SER A 82 13.11 -9.07 -2.33
N HIS A 83 13.95 -9.62 -1.47
CA HIS A 83 13.59 -10.62 -0.49
C HIS A 83 13.81 -10.05 0.90
N VAL A 84 12.75 -10.03 1.70
CA VAL A 84 12.74 -9.48 3.05
C VAL A 84 12.40 -10.56 4.05
N GLU A 85 13.20 -10.73 5.09
CA GLU A 85 12.89 -11.57 6.24
C GLU A 85 12.60 -10.68 7.46
N VAL A 86 11.50 -10.95 8.15
CA VAL A 86 11.05 -10.16 9.30
C VAL A 86 10.83 -11.04 10.52
N GLY A 87 11.23 -10.54 11.70
CA GLY A 87 10.74 -11.00 12.99
C GLY A 87 10.17 -9.81 13.77
N THR A 88 9.03 -9.98 14.45
CA THR A 88 8.29 -8.86 15.05
C THR A 88 8.56 -8.65 16.54
N ASP A 89 8.96 -9.70 17.29
CA ASP A 89 9.33 -9.61 18.71
C ASP A 89 10.57 -10.46 19.06
N PRO A 90 11.77 -9.83 19.24
CA PRO A 90 12.08 -8.42 18.97
C PRO A 90 12.06 -8.13 17.46
N PHE A 91 11.84 -6.87 17.09
CA PHE A 91 11.90 -6.45 15.68
C PHE A 91 13.31 -6.70 15.11
N VAL A 92 13.37 -7.56 14.09
CA VAL A 92 14.58 -7.88 13.32
C VAL A 92 14.22 -7.96 11.85
N TYR A 93 15.14 -7.52 11.00
CA TYR A 93 14.89 -7.36 9.58
C TYR A 93 16.16 -7.67 8.80
N HIS A 94 16.00 -8.38 7.68
CA HIS A 94 17.03 -8.57 6.68
C HIS A 94 16.42 -8.37 5.30
N GLU A 95 17.08 -7.58 4.46
CA GLU A 95 16.67 -7.33 3.09
C GLU A 95 17.84 -7.59 2.16
N SER A 96 17.56 -8.32 1.08
CA SER A 96 18.42 -8.47 -0.08
C SER A 96 17.63 -8.07 -1.32
N SER A 97 18.04 -7.01 -2.00
CA SER A 97 17.33 -6.44 -3.14
C SER A 97 18.27 -6.13 -4.30
N THR A 98 17.80 -6.33 -5.52
CA THR A 98 18.46 -5.90 -6.75
C THR A 98 17.58 -4.88 -7.47
N LEU A 99 18.15 -3.73 -7.80
CA LEU A 99 17.52 -2.70 -8.61
C LEU A 99 18.20 -2.62 -9.98
N GLN A 100 17.45 -2.84 -11.05
CA GLN A 100 17.91 -2.71 -12.42
C GLN A 100 17.19 -1.54 -13.09
N THR A 101 17.96 -0.61 -13.67
CA THR A 101 17.44 0.45 -14.52
C THR A 101 18.02 0.30 -15.92
N THR A 102 17.25 0.57 -16.99
CA THR A 102 17.73 0.44 -18.39
C THR A 102 19.00 1.20 -18.73
N GLU A 103 19.34 2.23 -17.94
CA GLU A 103 20.47 3.13 -18.20
C GLU A 103 21.66 2.91 -17.25
N GLN A 104 21.55 1.98 -16.29
CA GLN A 104 22.53 1.80 -15.22
C GLN A 104 22.86 0.32 -15.00
N GLU A 105 24.05 0.06 -14.45
CA GLU A 105 24.36 -1.28 -13.96
C GLU A 105 23.44 -1.62 -12.77
N PRO A 106 23.07 -2.91 -12.59
CA PRO A 106 22.25 -3.30 -11.46
C PRO A 106 22.91 -2.93 -10.14
N LYS A 107 22.13 -2.35 -9.24
CA LYS A 107 22.52 -1.99 -7.89
C LYS A 107 22.02 -3.06 -6.93
N GLU A 108 22.93 -3.64 -6.18
CA GLU A 108 22.60 -4.54 -5.07
C GLU A 108 22.42 -3.71 -3.80
N ILE A 109 21.38 -4.05 -3.03
CA ILE A 109 21.05 -3.46 -1.75
C ILE A 109 20.96 -4.61 -0.76
N GLU A 110 21.78 -4.57 0.29
CA GLU A 110 21.70 -5.55 1.37
C GLU A 110 21.67 -4.80 2.71
N ARG A 111 20.71 -5.15 3.58
CA ARG A 111 20.48 -4.46 4.85
C ARG A 111 20.16 -5.44 5.97
N TYR A 112 20.66 -5.14 7.17
CA TYR A 112 20.35 -5.88 8.39
C TYR A 112 19.96 -4.90 9.50
N LEU A 113 18.81 -5.10 10.12
CA LEU A 113 18.47 -4.48 11.40
C LEU A 113 18.33 -5.57 12.44
N THR A 114 19.22 -5.54 13.43
CA THR A 114 19.28 -6.55 14.50
C THR A 114 19.61 -5.87 15.82
N ALA A 115 19.66 -6.66 16.90
CA ALA A 115 20.13 -6.17 18.19
C ALA A 115 21.59 -5.66 18.18
N GLU A 116 22.38 -5.98 17.15
CA GLU A 116 23.77 -5.53 17.02
C GLU A 116 23.89 -4.16 16.32
N GLY A 117 22.82 -3.69 15.68
CA GLY A 117 22.75 -2.42 14.96
C GLY A 117 22.00 -2.52 13.63
N PHE A 118 22.01 -1.39 12.92
CA PHE A 118 21.55 -1.30 11.54
C PHE A 118 22.75 -1.24 10.60
N PHE A 119 22.79 -2.14 9.64
CA PHE A 119 23.88 -2.30 8.69
C PHE A 119 23.34 -2.22 7.27
N THR A 120 24.04 -1.49 6.40
CA THR A 120 23.73 -1.39 4.97
C THR A 120 24.99 -1.64 4.18
N TYR A 121 24.89 -2.40 3.09
CA TYR A 121 25.98 -2.56 2.14
C TYR A 121 25.99 -1.39 1.16
N ASP A 122 27.11 -0.67 1.08
CA ASP A 122 27.37 0.27 0.00
C ASP A 122 28.02 -0.46 -1.17
N SER A 123 27.24 -0.68 -2.22
CA SER A 123 27.70 -1.33 -3.44
C SER A 123 28.77 -0.52 -4.21
N ALA A 124 28.83 0.80 -4.02
CA ALA A 124 29.75 1.68 -4.75
C ALA A 124 31.17 1.61 -4.17
N GLU A 125 31.28 1.61 -2.84
CA GLU A 125 32.55 1.51 -2.12
C GLU A 125 32.89 0.06 -1.70
N GLU A 126 31.99 -0.90 -1.97
CA GLU A 126 32.10 -2.31 -1.64
C GLU A 126 32.31 -2.56 -0.13
N GLU A 127 31.64 -1.78 0.70
CA GLU A 127 31.83 -1.78 2.16
C GLU A 127 30.52 -1.88 2.93
N TRP A 128 30.63 -2.33 4.17
CA TRP A 128 29.50 -2.35 5.10
C TRP A 128 29.52 -1.08 5.92
N ILE A 129 28.35 -0.50 6.10
CA ILE A 129 28.16 0.70 6.88
C ILE A 129 27.28 0.35 8.08
N LYS A 130 27.72 0.70 9.29
CA LYS A 130 26.91 0.63 10.51
C LYS A 130 26.40 2.03 10.86
N TYR A 131 25.09 2.16 11.02
CA TYR A 131 24.47 3.38 11.49
C TYR A 131 24.59 3.52 13.02
N PRO A 132 24.68 4.75 13.55
CA PRO A 132 24.65 5.01 14.99
C PRO A 132 23.40 4.44 15.65
N ASP A 133 23.57 3.94 16.87
CA ASP A 133 22.48 3.36 17.65
C ASP A 133 21.33 4.38 17.87
N GLU A 134 21.64 5.68 17.97
CA GLU A 134 20.63 6.75 18.06
C GLU A 134 19.67 6.79 16.86
N PHE A 135 20.15 6.44 15.65
CA PHE A 135 19.35 6.43 14.43
C PHE A 135 18.52 5.14 14.31
N THR A 136 19.00 4.04 14.87
CA THR A 136 18.30 2.73 14.85
C THR A 136 16.95 2.77 15.59
N GLY A 137 16.84 3.60 16.63
CA GLY A 137 15.59 3.80 17.37
C GLY A 137 14.50 4.43 16.52
N ASP A 138 14.83 5.44 15.72
CA ASP A 138 13.88 6.13 14.85
C ASP A 138 13.53 5.29 13.60
N LEU A 139 14.51 4.58 13.02
CA LEU A 139 14.28 3.60 11.94
C LEU A 139 13.36 2.45 12.36
N SER A 140 13.45 1.99 13.61
CA SER A 140 12.54 0.96 14.13
C SER A 140 11.09 1.43 14.17
N ALA A 141 10.84 2.75 14.19
CA ALA A 141 9.50 3.32 14.14
C ALA A 141 8.97 3.46 12.71
N SER A 142 9.82 3.79 11.73
CA SER A 142 9.40 3.83 10.31
C SER A 142 9.26 2.42 9.69
N SER A 143 10.15 1.50 10.06
CA SER A 143 10.16 0.11 9.59
C SER A 143 9.05 -0.75 10.19
N GLN A 144 8.32 -0.26 11.20
CA GLN A 144 7.13 -0.93 11.75
C GLN A 144 6.09 -1.23 10.67
N SER A 145 5.99 -0.38 9.65
CA SER A 145 5.08 -0.58 8.52
C SER A 145 5.33 -1.91 7.78
N ILE A 146 6.60 -2.36 7.69
CA ILE A 146 6.98 -3.66 7.14
C ILE A 146 6.84 -4.76 8.20
N GLY A 147 6.96 -4.42 9.50
CA GLY A 147 6.75 -5.29 10.66
C GLY A 147 5.28 -5.58 11.00
N GLU A 148 4.34 -4.88 10.38
CA GLU A 148 2.90 -5.03 10.55
C GLU A 148 2.29 -5.57 9.25
N PRO A 149 2.39 -6.88 8.99
CA PRO A 149 2.00 -7.46 7.69
C PRO A 149 0.49 -7.37 7.44
N ALA A 150 -0.31 -7.10 8.48
CA ALA A 150 -1.73 -6.83 8.38
C ALA A 150 -2.07 -5.39 7.97
N ALA A 151 -1.16 -4.41 8.13
CA ALA A 151 -1.46 -2.99 7.94
C ALA A 151 -1.93 -2.67 6.51
N VAL A 152 -1.35 -3.33 5.50
CA VAL A 152 -1.76 -3.19 4.10
C VAL A 152 -3.18 -3.74 3.89
N LEU A 153 -3.53 -4.85 4.55
CA LEU A 153 -4.87 -5.44 4.47
C LEU A 153 -5.91 -4.59 5.18
N GLU A 154 -5.60 -4.03 6.36
CA GLU A 154 -6.49 -3.11 7.09
C GLU A 154 -6.79 -1.85 6.27
N LEU A 155 -5.77 -1.34 5.56
CA LEU A 155 -5.97 -0.24 4.63
C LEU A 155 -6.90 -0.63 3.49
N ILE A 156 -6.73 -1.82 2.90
CA ILE A 156 -7.58 -2.31 1.82
C ILE A 156 -9.02 -2.57 2.31
N GLU A 157 -9.19 -3.12 3.52
CA GLU A 157 -10.48 -3.39 4.15
C GLU A 157 -11.32 -2.12 4.28
N ALA A 158 -10.69 -0.98 4.59
CA ALA A 158 -11.37 0.32 4.60
C ALA A 158 -12.02 0.71 3.25
N TYR A 159 -11.64 0.03 2.17
CA TYR A 159 -12.16 0.19 0.81
C TYR A 159 -12.88 -1.07 0.27
N ALA A 160 -13.11 -2.11 1.09
CA ALA A 160 -13.63 -3.43 0.68
C ALA A 160 -14.94 -3.42 -0.12
N ALA A 161 -15.76 -2.36 0.03
CA ALA A 161 -17.03 -2.22 -0.69
C ALA A 161 -16.89 -2.16 -2.23
N ASP A 162 -15.71 -1.81 -2.74
CA ASP A 162 -15.41 -1.78 -4.18
C ASP A 162 -14.76 -3.09 -4.68
N PHE A 163 -14.51 -4.06 -3.80
CA PHE A 163 -13.85 -5.32 -4.12
C PHE A 163 -14.85 -6.43 -4.42
N GLN A 164 -14.51 -7.24 -5.42
CA GLN A 164 -15.22 -8.46 -5.77
C GLN A 164 -14.45 -9.66 -5.23
N LEU A 165 -15.15 -10.57 -4.57
CA LEU A 165 -14.62 -11.86 -4.16
C LEU A 165 -14.89 -12.91 -5.24
N ASP A 166 -13.85 -13.66 -5.60
CA ASP A 166 -13.93 -14.89 -6.39
C ASP A 166 -13.42 -16.06 -5.53
N GLU A 167 -14.29 -17.04 -5.30
CA GLU A 167 -13.95 -18.24 -4.54
C GLU A 167 -13.43 -19.33 -5.49
N GLN A 168 -12.13 -19.65 -5.35
CA GLN A 168 -11.49 -20.73 -6.09
C GLN A 168 -11.38 -22.01 -5.23
N GLU A 169 -10.78 -23.07 -5.78
CA GLU A 169 -10.72 -24.38 -5.11
C GLU A 169 -9.97 -24.32 -3.77
N SER A 170 -8.80 -23.67 -3.74
CA SER A 170 -7.94 -23.55 -2.56
C SER A 170 -7.74 -22.11 -2.06
N GLU A 171 -8.21 -21.12 -2.82
CA GLU A 171 -7.88 -19.71 -2.59
C GLU A 171 -9.13 -18.82 -2.73
N TYR A 172 -9.16 -17.75 -1.95
CA TYR A 172 -10.00 -16.59 -2.18
C TYR A 172 -9.19 -15.56 -2.97
N VAL A 173 -9.79 -15.04 -4.04
CA VAL A 173 -9.21 -13.95 -4.83
C VAL A 173 -10.09 -12.72 -4.70
N ILE A 174 -9.54 -11.66 -4.14
CA ILE A 174 -10.25 -10.40 -3.90
C ILE A 174 -9.68 -9.34 -4.86
N GLU A 175 -10.50 -8.87 -5.79
CA GLU A 175 -10.08 -7.91 -6.82
C GLU A 175 -10.87 -6.60 -6.74
N ALA A 176 -10.18 -5.47 -6.81
CA ALA A 176 -10.81 -4.19 -7.13
C ALA A 176 -10.17 -3.57 -8.36
N ARG A 177 -11.02 -2.99 -9.22
CA ARG A 177 -10.57 -2.22 -10.38
C ARG A 177 -11.20 -0.84 -10.36
N GLY A 178 -10.38 0.19 -10.59
CA GLY A 178 -10.93 1.52 -10.67
C GLY A 178 -9.90 2.62 -10.81
N ARG A 179 -10.39 3.84 -10.57
CA ARG A 179 -9.63 5.10 -10.60
C ARG A 179 -10.28 6.15 -9.70
N SER A 180 -11.04 5.68 -8.70
CA SER A 180 -11.72 6.52 -7.73
C SER A 180 -10.71 7.32 -6.91
N ALA A 181 -11.17 8.34 -6.19
CA ALA A 181 -10.30 9.06 -5.26
C ALA A 181 -9.77 8.09 -4.18
N GLN A 182 -10.61 7.16 -3.74
CA GLN A 182 -10.27 6.08 -2.81
C GLN A 182 -9.14 5.20 -3.34
N MET A 183 -9.27 4.72 -4.58
CA MET A 183 -8.25 3.88 -5.22
C MET A 183 -6.90 4.61 -5.34
N ARG A 184 -6.92 5.93 -5.56
CA ARG A 184 -5.71 6.74 -5.62
C ARG A 184 -5.00 6.82 -4.26
N GLU A 185 -5.75 6.99 -3.18
CA GLU A 185 -5.17 6.98 -1.83
C GLU A 185 -4.59 5.60 -1.50
N LEU A 186 -5.25 4.52 -1.90
CA LEU A 186 -4.74 3.16 -1.74
C LEU A 186 -3.40 2.96 -2.49
N VAL A 187 -3.30 3.43 -3.74
CA VAL A 187 -2.03 3.42 -4.51
C VAL A 187 -0.94 4.19 -3.80
N LYS A 188 -1.24 5.42 -3.36
CA LYS A 188 -0.27 6.26 -2.63
C LYS A 188 0.26 5.53 -1.40
N SER A 189 -0.63 5.01 -0.57
CA SER A 189 -0.24 4.30 0.63
C SER A 189 0.55 3.03 0.33
N THR A 190 0.12 2.22 -0.65
CA THR A 190 0.79 0.95 -1.01
C THR A 190 2.23 1.17 -1.45
N VAL A 191 2.48 2.21 -2.25
CA VAL A 191 3.83 2.57 -2.69
C VAL A 191 4.67 3.09 -1.53
N GLY A 192 4.11 3.87 -0.61
CA GLY A 192 4.83 4.34 0.57
C GLY A 192 5.41 3.22 1.43
N PHE A 193 4.90 1.98 1.32
CA PHE A 193 5.45 0.81 2.04
C PHE A 193 6.72 0.22 1.43
N THR A 194 7.06 0.47 0.16
CA THR A 194 8.17 -0.23 -0.50
C THR A 194 9.52 0.46 -0.35
N ASN A 195 9.56 1.80 -0.28
CA ASN A 195 10.80 2.57 -0.04
C ASN A 195 10.52 4.08 0.13
N GLU A 196 11.18 4.73 1.09
CA GLU A 196 11.14 6.19 1.29
C GLU A 196 11.70 6.98 0.08
N ASP A 197 12.70 6.42 -0.63
CA ASP A 197 13.29 7.04 -1.83
C ASP A 197 12.27 7.13 -2.99
N PHE A 198 11.34 6.18 -3.05
CA PHE A 198 10.29 6.14 -4.08
C PHE A 198 9.05 6.95 -3.70
N ASP A 199 8.81 7.17 -2.39
CA ASP A 199 7.62 7.86 -1.88
C ASP A 199 7.51 9.30 -2.41
N SER A 200 8.60 10.07 -2.33
CA SER A 200 8.63 11.46 -2.82
C SER A 200 8.43 11.57 -4.34
N LEU A 201 8.95 10.61 -5.10
CA LEU A 201 8.84 10.55 -6.55
C LEU A 201 7.40 10.24 -7.00
N ILE A 202 6.77 9.27 -6.34
CA ILE A 202 5.42 8.82 -6.68
C ILE A 202 4.38 9.85 -6.26
N ASP A 203 4.58 10.55 -5.14
CA ASP A 203 3.69 11.60 -4.70
C ASP A 203 3.58 12.72 -5.74
N ASP A 204 4.70 13.16 -6.29
CA ASP A 204 4.72 14.14 -7.38
C ASP A 204 4.05 13.61 -8.65
N MET A 205 4.25 12.32 -8.99
CA MET A 205 3.62 11.68 -10.15
C MET A 205 2.11 11.52 -10.00
N LEU A 206 1.62 11.11 -8.82
CA LEU A 206 0.19 10.95 -8.52
C LEU A 206 -0.51 12.30 -8.34
N PHE A 207 0.19 13.31 -7.82
CA PHE A 207 -0.32 14.66 -7.66
C PHE A 207 -0.46 15.39 -9.01
N ALA A 208 0.54 15.27 -9.89
CA ALA A 208 0.54 15.94 -11.20
C ALA A 208 -0.13 15.11 -12.32
N GLY A 209 -0.28 13.81 -12.11
CA GLY A 209 -0.80 12.85 -13.07
C GLY A 209 -2.30 12.55 -12.94
N ASN A 210 -2.81 11.82 -13.92
CA ASN A 210 -4.15 11.28 -13.92
C ASN A 210 -4.07 9.76 -13.92
N LEU A 211 -4.50 9.14 -12.82
CA LEU A 211 -4.69 7.69 -12.72
C LEU A 211 -5.68 7.23 -13.81
N LYS A 212 -5.22 6.34 -14.70
CA LYS A 212 -5.99 5.84 -15.84
C LYS A 212 -6.69 4.54 -15.52
N ASP A 213 -5.95 3.63 -14.94
CA ASP A 213 -6.38 2.30 -14.58
C ASP A 213 -5.64 1.84 -13.34
N THR A 214 -6.30 1.03 -12.54
CA THR A 214 -5.74 0.42 -11.34
C THR A 214 -6.44 -0.89 -11.10
N VAL A 215 -5.68 -1.95 -10.86
CA VAL A 215 -6.14 -3.27 -10.46
C VAL A 215 -5.40 -3.65 -9.19
N TYR A 216 -6.14 -3.99 -8.16
CA TYR A 216 -5.62 -4.62 -6.95
C TYR A 216 -6.12 -6.04 -6.89
N THR A 217 -5.23 -6.99 -6.63
CA THR A 217 -5.55 -8.41 -6.48
C THR A 217 -4.92 -8.93 -5.20
N ILE A 218 -5.73 -9.53 -4.34
CA ILE A 218 -5.28 -10.17 -3.10
C ILE A 218 -5.62 -11.64 -3.19
N THR A 219 -4.65 -12.50 -2.89
CA THR A 219 -4.83 -13.95 -2.87
C THR A 219 -4.69 -14.45 -1.45
N ILE A 220 -5.71 -15.14 -0.94
CA ILE A 220 -5.78 -15.65 0.44
C ILE A 220 -6.02 -17.15 0.41
N ASP A 221 -5.27 -17.90 1.21
CA ASP A 221 -5.45 -19.35 1.35
C ASP A 221 -6.70 -19.69 2.16
N LYS A 222 -7.56 -20.56 1.63
CA LYS A 222 -8.87 -20.88 2.24
C LYS A 222 -8.79 -21.68 3.53
N ASP A 223 -7.74 -22.45 3.73
CA ASP A 223 -7.62 -23.34 4.87
C ASP A 223 -7.05 -22.61 6.09
N SER A 224 -6.12 -21.68 5.85
CA SER A 224 -5.36 -20.97 6.89
C SER A 224 -5.74 -19.51 7.06
N MET A 225 -6.40 -18.90 6.08
CA MET A 225 -6.59 -17.44 5.97
C MET A 225 -5.29 -16.64 5.79
N GLN A 226 -4.17 -17.31 5.47
CA GLN A 226 -2.93 -16.63 5.14
C GLN A 226 -3.08 -15.85 3.83
N THR A 227 -2.81 -14.53 3.87
CA THR A 227 -2.57 -13.77 2.65
C THR A 227 -1.30 -14.27 1.98
N LYS A 228 -1.43 -14.77 0.75
CA LYS A 228 -0.33 -15.28 -0.07
C LYS A 228 0.31 -14.18 -0.88
N SER A 229 -0.50 -13.30 -1.47
CA SER A 229 0.03 -12.19 -2.26
C SER A 229 -0.90 -10.99 -2.31
N ILE A 230 -0.31 -9.82 -2.48
CA ILE A 230 -0.97 -8.57 -2.81
C ILE A 230 -0.31 -8.03 -4.08
N GLN A 231 -1.07 -7.84 -5.13
CA GLN A 231 -0.62 -7.27 -6.40
C GLN A 231 -1.37 -5.96 -6.67
N ALA A 232 -0.64 -4.95 -7.11
CA ALA A 232 -1.14 -3.65 -7.51
C ALA A 232 -0.57 -3.28 -8.88
N ASP A 233 -1.44 -3.19 -9.88
CA ASP A 233 -1.11 -2.70 -11.22
C ASP A 233 -1.76 -1.35 -11.44
N PHE A 234 -1.01 -0.33 -11.87
CA PHE A 234 -1.58 0.98 -12.15
C PHE A 234 -0.91 1.72 -13.29
N GLU A 235 -1.71 2.54 -13.97
CA GLU A 235 -1.26 3.41 -15.06
C GLU A 235 -1.54 4.88 -14.70
N ILE A 236 -0.51 5.72 -14.76
CA ILE A 236 -0.60 7.16 -14.54
C ILE A 236 -0.26 7.87 -15.84
N ALA A 237 -1.17 8.70 -16.35
CA ALA A 237 -0.82 9.63 -17.41
C ALA A 237 -0.35 10.95 -16.81
N MET A 238 0.87 11.34 -17.13
CA MET A 238 1.49 12.57 -16.66
C MET A 238 1.18 13.72 -17.62
N ASN A 239 0.77 14.85 -17.05
CA ASN A 239 0.56 16.06 -17.84
C ASN A 239 1.85 16.87 -17.87
N ASN A 240 2.62 16.76 -18.96
CA ASN A 240 3.72 17.67 -19.19
C ASN A 240 3.17 19.00 -19.73
N SER A 241 3.42 20.11 -19.01
CA SER A 241 2.93 21.44 -19.42
C SER A 241 3.73 22.06 -20.59
N GLN A 242 4.89 21.49 -20.92
CA GLN A 242 5.86 21.98 -21.91
C GLN A 242 5.84 21.15 -23.21
N SER A 243 5.28 19.94 -23.21
CA SER A 243 5.18 19.06 -24.39
C SER A 243 3.73 18.64 -24.63
N PRO A 244 3.21 18.69 -25.88
CA PRO A 244 1.89 18.17 -26.21
C PRO A 244 1.79 16.64 -26.10
N GLN A 245 2.89 15.94 -25.84
CA GLN A 245 2.93 14.50 -25.65
C GLN A 245 2.75 14.17 -24.16
N THR A 246 1.68 13.45 -23.84
CA THR A 246 1.44 12.88 -22.51
C THR A 246 2.41 11.72 -22.29
N ALA A 247 3.29 11.83 -21.31
CA ALA A 247 4.04 10.69 -20.81
C ALA A 247 3.11 9.77 -20.00
N SER A 248 3.39 8.48 -19.99
CA SER A 248 2.68 7.50 -19.17
C SER A 248 3.68 6.74 -18.31
N SER A 249 3.23 6.36 -17.12
CA SER A 249 3.91 5.37 -16.29
C SER A 249 2.97 4.19 -16.07
N THR A 250 3.48 2.99 -16.32
CA THR A 250 2.85 1.74 -15.91
C THR A 250 3.68 1.13 -14.80
N GLN A 251 3.02 0.67 -13.76
CA GLN A 251 3.66 0.07 -12.59
C GLN A 251 2.93 -1.21 -12.23
N SER A 252 3.70 -2.25 -11.94
CA SER A 252 3.24 -3.50 -11.34
C SER A 252 4.03 -3.70 -10.08
N LEU A 253 3.34 -3.92 -8.96
CA LEU A 253 3.94 -4.16 -7.66
C LEU A 253 3.32 -5.41 -7.07
N THR A 254 4.14 -6.36 -6.64
CA THR A 254 3.72 -7.62 -6.03
C THR A 254 4.45 -7.82 -4.71
N PHE A 255 3.68 -8.08 -3.66
CA PHE A 255 4.16 -8.60 -2.38
C PHE A 255 3.70 -10.03 -2.25
N ALA A 256 4.62 -10.99 -2.07
CA ALA A 256 4.30 -12.40 -1.84
C ALA A 256 4.83 -12.83 -0.47
N TYR A 257 3.94 -13.35 0.38
CA TYR A 257 4.25 -13.74 1.75
C TYR A 257 4.51 -15.25 1.84
N ASP A 258 5.64 -15.62 2.43
CA ASP A 258 6.02 -17.02 2.68
C ASP A 258 6.71 -17.15 4.06
N GLU A 259 7.21 -18.36 4.35
CA GLU A 259 8.05 -18.73 5.48
C GLU A 259 7.48 -18.37 6.86
N VAL A 260 6.15 -18.37 6.94
CA VAL A 260 5.40 -17.95 8.11
C VAL A 260 5.70 -18.80 9.34
N ASN A 261 6.09 -18.14 10.43
CA ASN A 261 6.34 -18.69 11.76
C ASN A 261 7.34 -19.87 11.79
N LYS A 262 8.29 -19.93 10.85
CA LYS A 262 9.40 -20.89 10.89
C LYS A 262 10.45 -20.48 11.94
N GLU A 263 11.11 -21.47 12.56
CA GLU A 263 12.22 -21.24 13.51
C GLU A 263 13.52 -20.86 12.78
N GLN A 264 13.54 -19.70 12.12
CA GLN A 264 14.73 -19.10 11.52
C GLN A 264 15.19 -17.94 12.39
N THR A 265 16.49 -17.81 12.68
CA THR A 265 17.03 -16.64 13.39
C THR A 265 17.61 -15.67 12.38
N ILE A 266 17.19 -14.41 12.42
CA ILE A 266 17.72 -13.32 11.60
C ILE A 266 18.83 -12.65 12.42
N SER A 267 20.06 -12.68 11.92
CA SER A 267 21.24 -12.08 12.55
C SER A 267 22.23 -11.62 11.48
N ALA A 268 22.92 -10.51 11.72
CA ALA A 268 23.96 -10.05 10.82
C ALA A 268 25.13 -11.06 10.80
N PRO A 269 25.68 -11.40 9.62
CA PRO A 269 26.85 -12.25 9.54
C PRO A 269 28.05 -11.67 10.30
N SER A 270 28.85 -12.52 10.94
CA SER A 270 29.99 -12.06 11.77
C SER A 270 31.02 -11.20 11.03
N ASN A 271 31.14 -11.35 9.71
CA ASN A 271 32.00 -10.47 8.90
C ASN A 271 31.39 -9.06 8.80
N VAL A 272 30.08 -8.92 8.61
CA VAL A 272 29.39 -7.63 8.54
C VAL A 272 29.65 -6.85 9.82
N VAL A 273 29.39 -7.46 10.98
CA VAL A 273 29.59 -6.81 12.29
C VAL A 273 31.05 -6.40 12.52
N ALA A 274 32.01 -7.17 12.00
CA ALA A 274 33.43 -6.93 12.21
C ALA A 274 34.05 -5.92 11.23
N THR A 275 33.50 -5.78 10.02
CA THR A 275 34.04 -4.92 8.96
C THR A 275 33.26 -3.65 8.73
N ALA A 276 32.05 -3.53 9.28
CA ALA A 276 31.23 -2.35 9.07
C ALA A 276 31.92 -1.09 9.60
N GLU A 277 32.02 -0.07 8.76
CA GLU A 277 32.47 1.26 9.14
C GLU A 277 31.32 1.99 9.83
N GLU A 278 31.58 2.48 11.04
CA GLU A 278 30.56 3.20 11.81
C GLU A 278 30.48 4.64 11.31
N LEU A 279 29.32 5.05 10.80
CA LEU A 279 29.07 6.44 10.49
C LEU A 279 28.98 7.23 11.79
N ASN A 280 29.57 8.42 11.82
CA ASN A 280 29.33 9.33 12.92
C ASN A 280 28.05 10.12 12.66
N PHE A 281 27.36 10.49 13.75
CA PHE A 281 26.13 11.28 13.67
C PHE A 281 26.33 12.65 12.98
N GLU A 282 27.52 13.25 13.10
CA GLU A 282 27.87 14.48 12.37
C GLU A 282 27.95 14.24 10.85
N ASP A 283 28.55 13.12 10.43
CA ASP A 283 28.66 12.75 9.01
C ASP A 283 27.27 12.46 8.41
N LEU A 284 26.36 11.87 9.19
CA LEU A 284 24.97 11.64 8.78
C LEU A 284 24.16 12.93 8.63
N GLN A 285 24.33 13.92 9.51
CA GLN A 285 23.66 15.21 9.33
C GLN A 285 24.14 15.93 8.08
N GLU A 286 25.45 15.88 7.80
CA GLU A 286 25.99 16.42 6.55
C GLU A 286 25.52 15.63 5.32
N TRP A 287 25.32 14.31 5.45
CA TRP A 287 24.81 13.46 4.38
C TRP A 287 23.31 13.68 4.12
N GLU A 288 22.44 13.76 5.14
CA GLU A 288 21.03 14.12 4.99
C GLU A 288 20.85 15.54 4.44
N GLU A 289 21.65 16.49 4.90
CA GLU A 289 21.67 17.84 4.32
C GLU A 289 22.20 17.79 2.88
N GLY A 290 23.22 16.98 2.61
CA GLY A 290 23.82 16.77 1.29
C GLY A 290 22.91 16.08 0.29
N GLU A 291 22.09 15.11 0.69
CA GLU A 291 21.07 14.46 -0.14
C GLU A 291 19.85 15.35 -0.34
N ARG A 292 19.45 16.11 0.68
CA ARG A 292 18.50 17.22 0.49
C ARG A 292 19.05 18.26 -0.48
N PHE A 293 20.36 18.53 -0.46
CA PHE A 293 21.02 19.43 -1.40
C PHE A 293 21.25 18.79 -2.78
N SER A 294 21.43 17.47 -2.91
CA SER A 294 21.57 16.76 -4.18
C SER A 294 20.23 16.56 -4.87
N GLN A 295 19.13 16.47 -4.13
CA GLN A 295 17.77 16.66 -4.67
C GLN A 295 17.52 18.10 -5.14
N ILE A 296 18.30 19.07 -4.63
CA ILE A 296 18.25 20.50 -5.02
C ILE A 296 19.24 20.82 -6.17
N GLU A 297 20.36 20.11 -6.30
CA GLU A 297 21.43 20.37 -7.29
C GLU A 297 21.58 19.31 -8.39
N GLY A 298 21.15 18.07 -8.14
CA GLY A 298 20.84 17.10 -9.17
C GLY A 298 19.50 17.49 -9.77
N GLN A 299 19.43 17.61 -11.09
CA GLN A 299 18.19 17.99 -11.76
C GLN A 299 17.06 17.09 -11.29
N SER A 300 16.24 17.58 -10.37
CA SER A 300 15.02 16.88 -9.98
C SER A 300 14.24 16.60 -11.27
N ILE A 301 13.46 15.53 -11.31
CA ILE A 301 12.55 15.32 -12.45
C ILE A 301 11.64 16.56 -12.64
N SER A 302 11.42 17.34 -11.57
CA SER A 302 10.79 18.66 -11.65
C SER A 302 11.59 19.71 -12.45
N GLU A 303 12.93 19.73 -12.41
CA GLU A 303 13.78 20.58 -13.26
C GLU A 303 13.92 20.05 -14.69
N LEU A 304 13.91 18.72 -14.89
CA LEU A 304 13.85 18.09 -16.22
C LEU A 304 12.49 18.31 -16.90
N MET A 305 11.40 18.35 -16.14
CA MET A 305 10.03 18.54 -16.64
C MET A 305 9.58 20.01 -16.63
N TYR A 306 10.18 20.85 -15.78
CA TYR A 306 9.86 22.29 -15.60
C TYR A 306 11.12 23.16 -15.40
N PRO A 307 11.98 23.32 -16.41
CA PRO A 307 13.25 24.06 -16.31
C PRO A 307 13.11 25.57 -15.99
N ASP A 308 11.88 26.11 -16.03
CA ASP A 308 11.57 27.51 -15.73
C ASP A 308 11.07 27.74 -14.29
N ARG A 309 10.93 26.69 -13.46
CA ARG A 309 10.66 26.88 -12.04
C ARG A 309 11.97 27.17 -11.33
N GLN A 310 12.18 28.44 -10.97
CA GLN A 310 13.16 28.80 -9.94
C GLN A 310 12.86 27.96 -8.69
N PRO A 311 13.87 27.34 -8.03
CA PRO A 311 13.66 26.71 -6.74
C PRO A 311 13.05 27.75 -5.81
N ALA A 312 12.10 27.33 -4.97
CA ALA A 312 11.33 28.22 -4.11
C ALA A 312 12.21 28.81 -2.98
N ASN A 313 13.13 29.71 -3.32
CA ASN A 313 13.93 30.54 -2.41
C ASN A 313 13.09 31.55 -1.62
N TRP A 314 11.77 31.53 -1.76
CA TRP A 314 10.89 32.52 -1.15
C TRP A 314 10.80 32.41 0.37
N ILE A 315 10.88 31.20 0.94
CA ILE A 315 10.81 31.01 2.40
C ILE A 315 12.02 31.68 3.08
N ILE A 316 13.17 31.73 2.41
CA ILE A 316 14.40 32.35 2.92
C ILE A 316 14.28 33.88 2.93
N GLU A 317 13.59 34.50 1.96
CA GLU A 317 13.51 35.97 1.90
C GLU A 317 12.31 36.60 2.64
N HIS A 318 11.18 35.91 2.83
CA HIS A 318 9.93 36.58 3.25
C HIS A 318 9.20 35.98 4.47
N GLY A 319 9.74 34.94 5.11
CA GLY A 319 9.39 34.56 6.49
C GLY A 319 7.92 34.14 6.75
N SER A 320 7.10 33.91 5.71
CA SER A 320 5.71 33.45 5.85
C SER A 320 5.19 32.86 4.53
N LEU A 321 4.39 31.81 4.61
CA LEU A 321 3.66 31.27 3.46
C LEU A 321 2.61 32.29 2.97
N PRO A 322 2.40 32.45 1.66
CA PRO A 322 1.33 33.29 1.14
C PRO A 322 -0.04 32.73 1.48
N THR A 323 -1.01 33.62 1.61
CA THR A 323 -2.42 33.23 1.70
C THR A 323 -2.89 32.68 0.35
N ILE A 324 -3.93 31.84 0.37
CA ILE A 324 -4.55 31.24 -0.83
C ILE A 324 -4.93 32.31 -1.87
N GLU A 325 -5.29 33.51 -1.42
CA GLU A 325 -5.66 34.65 -2.27
C GLU A 325 -4.48 35.15 -3.11
N GLN A 326 -3.27 35.18 -2.54
CA GLN A 326 -2.04 35.56 -3.23
C GLN A 326 -1.59 34.48 -4.24
N LYS A 327 -1.80 33.20 -3.92
CA LYS A 327 -1.51 32.09 -4.86
C LYS A 327 -2.43 32.09 -6.10
N LEU A 328 -3.64 32.63 -5.97
CA LEU A 328 -4.65 32.63 -7.04
C LEU A 328 -4.71 33.95 -7.83
N GLY A 329 -3.87 34.94 -7.52
CA GLY A 329 -3.89 36.25 -8.18
C GLY A 329 -5.19 37.03 -7.96
N LEU A 330 -5.92 36.73 -6.87
CA LEU A 330 -7.16 37.38 -6.52
C LEU A 330 -6.88 38.65 -5.70
N PRO A 331 -7.59 39.76 -5.93
CA PRO A 331 -7.47 40.94 -5.09
C PRO A 331 -7.96 40.62 -3.66
N PRO A 332 -7.32 41.17 -2.62
CA PRO A 332 -7.67 40.89 -1.23
C PRO A 332 -9.11 41.32 -0.92
N LEU A 333 -9.84 40.47 -0.18
CA LEU A 333 -11.27 40.63 0.13
C LEU A 333 -11.62 41.78 1.09
N SER A 334 -10.73 42.75 1.31
CA SER A 334 -10.91 43.83 2.30
C SER A 334 -11.45 45.16 1.75
N GLU A 335 -11.96 45.24 0.51
CA GLU A 335 -12.59 46.47 -0.04
C GLU A 335 -14.00 46.24 -0.63
N GLN A 336 -14.83 45.43 0.03
CA GLN A 336 -16.28 45.52 -0.15
C GLN A 336 -16.98 45.67 1.19
N GLY A 337 -17.36 46.92 1.51
CA GLY A 337 -18.44 47.19 2.47
C GLY A 337 -18.15 48.25 3.52
N SER A 338 -18.03 49.51 3.12
CA SER A 338 -18.63 50.63 3.87
C SER A 338 -18.61 51.89 3.00
N ASP A 339 -19.73 52.19 2.35
CA ASP A 339 -20.33 53.53 2.32
C ASP A 339 -21.70 53.46 1.62
N GLU A 340 -22.72 53.83 2.41
CA GLU A 340 -24.14 54.19 2.18
C GLU A 340 -24.96 53.58 1.02
#